data_AF-A0A095B4D4-F1
#
_entry.id   AF-A0A095B4D4-F1
#
_cell.length_a   1.000
_cell.length_b   1.000
_cell.length_c   1.000
_cell.angle_alpha   90.00
_cell.angle_beta   90.00
_cell.angle_gamma   90.00
#
_symmetry.space_group_name_H-M   'P 1'
#
loop_
_entity.id
_entity.type
_entity.pdbx_description
1 polymer ?
#
loop_
_entity_poly.entity_id
_entity_poly.type
_entity_poly.pdbx_seq_one_letter_code
_entity_poly.pdbx_strand_id
1 'polypeptide(L)' 'MNSRTVASDDQKSQLDKFKKAARDLETDDDPKRFDERLGKLVKHKPVERAPDKP' A
#
# COMPACT_ATOMS: atom_id res chain seq x y z
N MET A 1 -1.47 28.47 -15.12
CA MET A 1 -1.33 27.07 -14.68
C MET A 1 -0.23 27.04 -13.63
N ASN A 2 -0.57 27.07 -12.34
CA ASN A 2 0.45 27.17 -11.30
C ASN A 2 0.66 25.80 -10.65
N SER A 3 1.84 25.26 -10.98
CA SER A 3 2.49 24.07 -10.44
C SER A 3 2.32 23.96 -8.92
N ARG A 4 1.71 22.87 -8.45
CA ARG A 4 1.61 22.54 -7.02
C ARG A 4 2.90 21.83 -6.62
N THR A 5 3.80 22.61 -6.04
CA THR A 5 5.10 22.18 -5.53
C THR A 5 4.95 21.16 -4.40
N VAL A 6 5.86 20.18 -4.40
CA VAL A 6 5.93 19.06 -3.46
C VAL A 6 6.20 19.55 -2.03
N ALA A 7 5.22 19.34 -1.14
CA ALA A 7 5.27 19.67 0.27
C ALA A 7 6.21 18.70 1.02
N SER A 8 7.23 19.25 1.69
CA SER A 8 8.03 18.58 2.73
C SER A 8 7.13 18.04 3.87
N ASP A 9 7.63 17.13 4.71
CA ASP A 9 6.80 16.52 5.78
C ASP A 9 6.16 17.55 6.75
N ASP A 10 6.77 18.71 6.93
CA ASP A 10 6.21 19.86 7.68
C ASP A 10 5.12 20.65 6.92
N GLN A 11 4.96 20.39 5.63
CA GLN A 11 3.98 21.03 4.74
C GLN A 11 2.81 20.10 4.38
N LYS A 12 2.78 18.85 4.89
CA LYS A 12 1.63 17.96 4.70
C LYS A 12 0.41 18.54 5.40
N SER A 13 -0.70 18.64 4.67
CA SER A 13 -1.95 19.09 5.26
C SER A 13 -2.36 18.15 6.40
N GLN A 14 -3.10 18.66 7.39
CA GLN A 14 -3.62 17.81 8.47
C GLN A 14 -4.43 16.62 7.92
N LEU A 15 -5.10 16.82 6.78
CA LEU A 15 -5.82 15.79 6.04
C LEU A 15 -4.88 14.67 5.57
N ASP A 16 -3.70 14.99 5.05
CA ASP A 16 -2.71 13.99 4.62
C ASP A 16 -2.15 13.19 5.79
N LYS A 17 -2.04 13.80 6.97
CA LYS A 17 -1.64 13.10 8.20
C LYS A 17 -2.70 12.11 8.66
N PHE A 18 -3.99 12.48 8.61
CA PHE A 18 -5.07 11.56 8.92
C PHE A 18 -5.14 10.39 7.93
N LYS A 19 -5.01 10.67 6.63
CA LYS A 19 -4.91 9.62 5.61
C LYS A 19 -3.72 8.71 5.84
N LYS A 20 -2.55 9.25 6.22
CA LYS A 20 -1.40 8.43 6.57
C LYS A 20 -1.67 7.56 7.80
N ALA A 21 -2.23 8.13 8.87
CA ALA A 21 -2.55 7.40 10.09
C ALA A 21 -3.59 6.30 9.84
N ALA A 22 -4.64 6.57 9.07
CA ALA A 22 -5.64 5.58 8.68
C ALA A 22 -5.01 4.41 7.89
N ARG A 23 -4.03 4.69 7.01
CA ARG A 23 -3.29 3.64 6.29
C ARG A 23 -2.41 2.82 7.21
N ASP A 24 -1.70 3.48 8.13
CA ASP A 24 -0.85 2.82 9.11
C ASP A 24 -1.68 1.91 10.03
N LEU A 25 -2.95 2.26 10.28
CA LEU A 25 -3.94 1.45 11.01
C LEU A 25 -4.69 0.44 10.12
N GLU A 26 -4.42 0.42 8.82
CA GLU A 26 -5.12 -0.39 7.82
C GLU A 26 -6.64 -0.14 7.73
N THR A 27 -7.11 1.03 8.16
CA THR A 27 -8.53 1.43 8.18
C THR A 27 -8.91 2.47 7.13
N ASP A 28 -8.00 2.84 6.21
CA ASP A 28 -8.25 3.86 5.17
C ASP A 28 -9.21 3.40 4.07
N ASP A 29 -9.61 2.12 4.05
CA ASP A 29 -10.50 1.48 3.08
C ASP A 29 -10.25 1.93 1.61
N ASP A 30 -8.99 2.15 1.24
CA ASP A 30 -8.61 2.63 -0.09
C ASP A 30 -8.58 1.45 -1.10
N PRO A 31 -9.52 1.39 -2.07
CA PRO A 31 -9.62 0.26 -2.99
C PRO A 31 -8.36 0.08 -3.84
N LYS A 32 -7.67 1.17 -4.21
CA LYS A 32 -6.46 1.08 -5.04
C LYS A 32 -5.31 0.42 -4.28
N ARG A 33 -5.19 0.71 -2.97
CA ARG A 33 -4.18 0.09 -2.11
C ARG A 33 -4.48 -1.38 -1.83
N PHE A 34 -5.76 -1.73 -1.72
CA PHE A 34 -6.19 -3.12 -1.64
C PHE A 34 -5.76 -3.90 -2.89
N ASP A 35 -6.02 -3.36 -4.09
CA ASP A 35 -5.63 -3.98 -5.35
C ASP A 35 -4.10 -4.16 -5.46
N GLU A 36 -3.31 -3.16 -5.05
CA GLU A 36 -1.84 -3.26 -5.00
C GLU A 36 -1.35 -4.38 -4.06
N ARG A 37 -1.95 -4.49 -2.87
CA ARG A 37 -1.64 -5.54 -1.89
C ARG A 37 -2.04 -6.92 -2.41
N LEU A 38 -3.23 -7.05 -2.99
CA LEU A 38 -3.73 -8.27 -3.59
C LEU A 38 -2.81 -8.73 -4.73
N GLY A 39 -2.37 -7.81 -5.59
CA GLY A 39 -1.43 -8.09 -6.65
C GLY A 39 -0.08 -8.63 -6.14
N LYS A 40 0.42 -8.16 -4.98
CA LYS A 40 1.64 -8.73 -4.37
C LYS A 40 1.42 -10.13 -3.84
N LEU A 41 0.27 -10.40 -3.22
CA LEU A 41 -0.08 -11.70 -2.67
C LEU A 41 -0.19 -12.77 -3.76
N VAL A 42 -0.88 -12.45 -4.86
CA VAL A 42 -1.11 -13.38 -5.99
C VAL A 42 0.16 -13.62 -6.81
N LYS A 43 1.10 -12.66 -6.86
CA LYS A 43 2.39 -12.82 -7.56
C LYS A 43 3.31 -13.85 -6.91
N HIS A 44 3.04 -14.25 -5.67
CA HIS A 44 3.81 -15.30 -5.04
C HIS A 44 3.44 -16.64 -5.71
N LYS A 45 4.28 -17.13 -6.62
CA LYS A 45 4.12 -18.49 -7.16
C LYS A 45 4.13 -19.47 -5.97
N PRO A 46 3.25 -20.47 -5.96
CA PRO A 46 3.39 -21.60 -5.04
C PRO A 46 4.80 -22.16 -5.22
N VAL A 47 5.55 -22.27 -4.13
CA VAL A 47 6.79 -23.03 -4.14
C VAL A 47 6.38 -24.45 -4.52
N GLU A 48 6.89 -24.96 -5.64
CA GLU A 48 6.72 -26.36 -6.00
C GLU A 48 7.24 -27.18 -4.81
N ARG A 49 6.32 -27.78 -4.04
CA ARG A 49 6.71 -28.72 -2.99
C ARG A 49 7.43 -29.84 -3.72
N ALA A 50 8.71 -30.02 -3.38
CA ALA A 50 9.46 -31.18 -3.85
C ALA A 50 8.62 -32.44 -3.55
N PRO A 51 8.49 -33.37 -4.50
CA PRO A 51 7.71 -34.58 -4.26
C PRO A 51 8.32 -35.31 -3.05
N ASP A 52 7.47 -35.63 -2.07
CA ASP A 52 7.86 -36.46 -0.94
C ASP A 52 8.46 -37.75 -1.49
N LYS A 53 9.75 -37.96 -1.20
CA LYS A 53 10.46 -39.18 -1.57
C LYS A 53 9.87 -40.33 -0.74
N PRO A 54 9.58 -41.49 -1.35
CA PRO A 54 9.05 -42.65 -0.63
C PRO A 54 10.02 -43.17 0.44
#